data_AF-A0AB74LTM3-F1
#
_entry.id   AF-A0AB74LTM3-F1
#
_cell.length_a   1.000
_cell.length_b   1.000
_cell.length_c   1.000
_cell.angle_alpha   90.00
_cell.angle_beta   90.00
_cell.angle_gamma   90.00
#
_symmetry.space_group_name_H-M   'P 1'
#
loop_
_entity.id
_entity.type
_entity.pdbx_description
1 polymer ?
#
loop_
_entity_poly.entity_id
_entity_poly.type
_entity_poly.pdbx_seq_one_letter_code
_entity_poly.pdbx_strand_id
1 'polypeptide(L)' 'MDKLDALLDRLKTRQRDLIMEAAQYDTMPADSTLKRIAELENAIAAVEAVADEERRPRR' A
#
# COMPACT_ATOMS: atom_id res chain seq x y z
N MET A 1 3.84 17.86 -2.30
CA MET A 1 4.07 16.47 -1.85
C MET A 1 5.34 15.99 -2.48
N ASP A 2 6.18 15.30 -1.71
CA ASP A 2 7.31 14.54 -2.25
C ASP A 2 6.77 13.50 -3.26
N LYS A 3 7.56 13.13 -4.26
CA LYS A 3 7.20 12.06 -5.21
C LYS A 3 6.92 10.75 -4.48
N LEU A 4 7.60 10.49 -3.37
CA LEU A 4 7.39 9.33 -2.51
C LEU A 4 6.04 9.41 -1.78
N ASP A 5 5.66 10.57 -1.24
CA ASP A 5 4.34 10.78 -0.61
C ASP A 5 3.22 10.54 -1.63
N ALA A 6 3.36 11.10 -2.84
CA ALA A 6 2.36 10.94 -3.90
C ALA A 6 2.27 9.48 -4.41
N LEU A 7 3.37 8.71 -4.35
CA LEU A 7 3.33 7.27 -4.63
C LEU A 7 2.64 6.51 -3.50
N LEU A 8 2.99 6.82 -2.24
CA LEU A 8 2.41 6.22 -1.05
C LEU A 8 0.88 6.38 -1.01
N ASP A 9 0.39 7.58 -1.30
CA ASP A 9 -1.05 7.87 -1.35
C ASP A 9 -1.78 7.04 -2.41
N ARG A 10 -1.17 6.85 -3.59
CA ARG A 10 -1.72 6.01 -4.66
C ARG A 10 -1.75 4.53 -4.26
N LEU A 11 -0.69 4.05 -3.61
CA LEU A 11 -0.62 2.66 -3.13
C LEU A 11 -1.66 2.39 -2.03
N LYS A 12 -1.78 3.29 -1.04
CA LYS A 12 -2.77 3.19 0.04
C LYS A 12 -4.20 3.28 -0.48
N THR A 13 -4.43 4.16 -1.46
CA THR A 13 -5.73 4.24 -2.15
C THR A 13 -6.06 2.93 -2.84
N ARG A 14 -5.12 2.35 -3.60
CA ARG A 14 -5.33 1.07 -4.29
C ARG A 14 -5.59 -0.09 -3.33
N GLN A 15 -4.86 -0.16 -2.22
CA GLN A 15 -5.06 -1.17 -1.18
C GLN A 15 -6.45 -1.04 -0.56
N ARG A 16 -6.86 0.18 -0.19
CA ARG A 16 -8.22 0.45 0.32
C ARG A 16 -9.28 0.01 -0.68
N ASP A 17 -9.12 0.36 -1.95
CA ASP A 17 -10.10 0.00 -2.98
C ASP A 17 -10.24 -1.53 -3.13
N LEU A 18 -9.13 -2.29 -3.09
CA LEU A 18 -9.18 -3.76 -3.09
C LEU A 18 -9.90 -4.32 -1.87
N ILE A 19 -9.62 -3.79 -0.68
CA ILE A 19 -10.26 -4.23 0.56
C ILE A 19 -11.76 -3.93 0.52
N MET A 20 -12.13 -2.73 0.05
CA MET A 20 -13.53 -2.32 -0.08
C MET A 20 -14.27 -3.14 -1.15
N GLU A 21 -13.61 -3.50 -2.25
CA GLU A 21 -14.17 -4.41 -3.26
C GLU A 21 -14.39 -5.82 -2.68
N ALA A 22 -13.40 -6.37 -1.95
CA ALA A 22 -13.53 -7.66 -1.29
C ALA A 22 -14.65 -7.68 -0.22
N ALA A 23 -14.83 -6.58 0.50
CA ALA A 23 -15.84 -6.43 1.53
C ALA A 23 -17.29 -6.37 0.99
N GLN A 24 -17.49 -6.23 -0.32
CA GLN A 24 -18.84 -6.27 -0.93
C GLN A 24 -19.45 -7.68 -0.92
N TYR A 25 -18.64 -8.70 -0.71
CA TYR A 25 -19.06 -10.09 -0.74
C TYR A 25 -19.14 -10.65 0.69
N ASP A 26 -20.19 -11.43 1.00
CA ASP A 26 -20.37 -12.15 2.28
C ASP A 26 -19.48 -13.41 2.40
N THR A 27 -18.38 -13.44 1.66
CA THR A 27 -17.47 -14.58 1.57
C THR A 27 -16.02 -14.12 1.71
N MET A 28 -15.14 -15.01 2.16
CA MET A 28 -13.72 -14.73 2.18
C MET A 28 -13.19 -14.35 0.78
N PRO A 29 -12.33 -13.33 0.67
CA PRO A 29 -11.67 -13.02 -0.59
C PRO A 29 -10.86 -14.21 -1.09
N ALA A 30 -10.83 -14.40 -2.41
CA ALA A 30 -9.98 -15.41 -3.01
C ALA A 30 -8.51 -15.21 -2.62
N ASP A 31 -7.74 -16.30 -2.52
CA ASP A 31 -6.31 -16.26 -2.19
C ASP A 31 -5.51 -15.32 -3.10
N SER A 32 -5.91 -15.21 -4.37
CA SER A 32 -5.31 -14.28 -5.33
C SER A 32 -5.52 -12.81 -4.94
N THR A 33 -6.68 -12.46 -4.37
CA THR A 33 -6.98 -11.13 -3.83
C THR A 33 -6.17 -10.88 -2.56
N LEU A 34 -6.13 -11.84 -1.63
CA LEU A 34 -5.32 -11.74 -0.41
C LEU A 34 -3.83 -11.54 -0.74
N LYS A 35 -3.31 -12.28 -1.72
CA LYS A 35 -1.93 -12.14 -2.20
C LYS A 35 -1.65 -10.75 -2.78
N ARG A 36 -2.56 -10.21 -3.59
CA ARG A 36 -2.43 -8.85 -4.15
C ARG A 36 -2.40 -7.77 -3.06
N ILE A 37 -3.21 -7.93 -2.02
CA ILE A 37 -3.20 -7.02 -0.86
C ILE A 37 -1.85 -7.09 -0.14
N ALA A 38 -1.35 -8.30 0.14
CA ALA A 38 -0.06 -8.50 0.79
C ALA A 38 1.12 -7.93 -0.04
N GLU A 39 1.08 -8.08 -1.37
CA GLU A 39 2.08 -7.48 -2.27
C GLU A 39 2.07 -5.94 -2.20
N LEU A 40 0.88 -5.33 -2.13
CA LEU A 40 0.74 -3.88 -1.95
C LEU A 40 1.23 -3.43 -0.58
N GLU A 41 0.97 -4.19 0.49
CA GLU A 41 1.47 -3.89 1.84
C GLU A 41 3.00 -3.87 1.89
N ASN A 42 3.65 -4.85 1.26
CA ASN A 42 5.10 -4.88 1.14
C ASN A 42 5.64 -3.66 0.37
N ALA A 43 4.96 -3.28 -0.73
CA ALA A 43 5.34 -2.10 -1.50
C ALA A 43 5.15 -0.79 -0.71
N ILE A 44 4.07 -0.67 0.05
CA ILE A 44 3.79 0.46 0.94
C ILE A 44 4.89 0.59 1.98
N ALA A 45 5.22 -0.50 2.68
CA ALA A 45 6.28 -0.52 3.69
C ALA A 45 7.64 -0.10 3.10
N ALA A 46 7.97 -0.57 1.89
CA ALA A 46 9.20 -0.19 1.20
C ALA A 46 9.22 1.31 0.86
N VAL A 47 8.11 1.87 0.37
CA VAL A 47 8.03 3.31 0.06
C VAL A 47 8.10 4.17 1.32
N GLU A 48 7.45 3.75 2.40
CA GLU A 48 7.52 4.42 3.70
C GLU A 48 8.95 4.47 4.24
N ALA A 49 9.67 3.34 4.16
CA ALA A 49 11.08 3.28 4.57
C ALA A 49 11.96 4.24 3.77
N VAL A 50 11.84 4.26 2.43
CA VAL A 50 12.60 5.18 1.58
C VAL A 50 12.22 6.65 1.85
N ALA A 51 10.94 6.94 2.09
CA ALA A 51 10.48 8.29 2.41
C ALA A 51 10.98 8.77 3.78
N ASP A 52 11.10 7.88 4.76
CA ASP A 52 11.71 8.17 6.06
C ASP A 52 13.22 8.42 5.94
N GLU A 53 13.91 7.61 5.12
CA GLU A 53 15.34 7.79 4.82
C GLU A 53 15.63 9.14 4.16
N GLU A 54 14.86 9.54 3.16
CA GLU A 54 15.04 10.83 2.46
C GLU A 54 14.69 12.04 3.34
N ARG A 55 13.73 11.89 4.27
CA ARG A 55 13.40 12.93 5.26
C ARG A 55 14.45 13.06 6.36
N ARG A 56 15.21 12.01 6.64
CA ARG A 56 16.26 12.05 7.65
C ARG A 56 17.52 12.66 7.03
N PRO A 57 18.02 13.81 7.52
CA PRO A 57 19.28 14.35 7.03
C PRO A 57 20.38 13.32 7.29
N ARG A 58 21.08 12.91 6.23
CA ARG A 58 22.28 12.09 6.29
C ARG A 58 23.28 12.80 7.21
N ARG A 59 23.37 12.35 8.47
CA ARG A 59 24.34 12.84 9.46
C ARG A 59 25.68 12.16 9.24
#